data_AF-A0A838EGQ1-F1
#
_entry.id   AF-A0A838EGQ1-F1
#
_cell.length_a   1.000
_cell.length_b   1.000
_cell.length_c   1.000
_cell.angle_alpha   90.00
_cell.angle_beta   90.00
_cell.angle_gamma   90.00
#
_symmetry.space_group_name_H-M   'P 1'
#
loop_
_entity.id
_entity.type
_entity.pdbx_description
1 polymer ?
#
loop_
_entity_poly.entity_id
_entity_poly.type
_entity_poly.pdbx_seq_one_letter_code
_entity_poly.pdbx_strand_id
1 'polypeptide(L)'
;MAELDAPIKDVTVYSDRALITRRGTLHLEAGEHELRINNLPQFIRDSLRAAGQGPEGTRILNIDVTTAFYSRPPEEELLNLQNALEQLQQNQQLLQTRQETLNDRRQWLRALGEQSHDFAKGLAQGHMKPDDCATFFSFMANQALQDAEA
;
A
#
# COMPACT_ATOMS: atom_id res chain seq x y z
N MET A 1 -17.24 -21.07 -29.37
CA MET A 1 -17.10 -20.73 -27.93
C MET A 1 -17.55 -19.29 -27.75
N ALA A 2 -18.68 -19.06 -27.09
CA ALA A 2 -19.20 -17.72 -26.84
C ALA A 2 -18.85 -17.28 -25.41
N GLU A 3 -18.46 -16.02 -25.24
CA GLU A 3 -18.16 -15.48 -23.91
C GLU A 3 -19.44 -14.91 -23.28
N LEU A 4 -19.73 -15.35 -22.05
CA LEU A 4 -20.86 -14.88 -21.28
C LEU A 4 -20.35 -13.98 -20.16
N ASP A 5 -20.70 -12.70 -20.21
CA ASP A 5 -20.56 -11.83 -19.06
C ASP A 5 -21.64 -12.16 -18.03
N ALA A 6 -21.20 -12.46 -16.82
CA ALA A 6 -22.04 -12.84 -15.70
C ALA A 6 -21.58 -12.07 -14.47
N PRO A 7 -22.05 -10.83 -14.25
CA PRO A 7 -21.69 -10.07 -13.06
C PRO A 7 -22.17 -10.75 -11.77
N ILE A 8 -21.53 -10.40 -10.65
CA ILE A 8 -21.96 -10.82 -9.32
C ILE A 8 -23.26 -10.08 -8.99
N LYS A 9 -24.34 -10.84 -8.78
CA LYS A 9 -25.66 -10.30 -8.43
C LYS A 9 -25.87 -10.25 -6.92
N ASP A 10 -25.39 -11.26 -6.21
CA ASP A 10 -25.60 -11.38 -4.77
C ASP A 10 -24.43 -12.12 -4.10
N VAL A 11 -24.15 -11.77 -2.86
CA VAL A 11 -23.08 -12.34 -2.04
C VAL A 11 -23.59 -12.50 -0.61
N THR A 12 -23.68 -13.75 -0.16
CA THR A 12 -23.97 -14.09 1.24
C THR A 12 -22.69 -14.54 1.92
N VAL A 13 -22.23 -13.81 2.93
CA VAL A 13 -21.00 -14.11 3.67
C VAL A 13 -21.32 -14.89 4.94
N TYR A 14 -20.65 -16.03 5.10
CA TYR A 14 -20.62 -16.84 6.31
C TYR A 14 -19.23 -16.73 6.97
N SER A 15 -19.09 -17.29 8.17
CA SER A 15 -17.85 -17.22 8.95
C SER A 15 -16.64 -17.85 8.23
N ASP A 16 -16.87 -18.90 7.45
CA ASP A 16 -15.83 -19.71 6.79
C ASP A 16 -15.91 -19.70 5.26
N ARG A 17 -16.96 -19.11 4.66
CA ARG A 17 -17.21 -19.13 3.21
C ARG A 17 -18.11 -18.00 2.75
N ALA A 18 -18.12 -17.72 1.45
CA ALA A 18 -19.10 -16.85 0.83
C ALA A 18 -19.85 -17.61 -0.27
N LEU A 19 -21.18 -17.47 -0.30
CA LEU A 19 -22.02 -17.90 -1.40
C LEU A 19 -22.14 -16.74 -2.38
N ILE A 20 -21.61 -16.92 -3.60
CA ILE A 20 -21.61 -15.91 -4.64
C ILE A 20 -22.57 -16.35 -5.74
N THR A 21 -23.57 -15.52 -6.03
CA THR A 21 -24.52 -15.75 -7.13
C THR A 21 -24.17 -14.84 -8.31
N ARG A 22 -23.79 -15.43 -9.44
CA ARG A 22 -23.54 -14.72 -10.70
C ARG A 22 -24.66 -15.02 -11.70
N ARG A 23 -25.06 -14.04 -12.50
CA ARG A 23 -26.10 -14.23 -13.52
C ARG A 23 -25.76 -13.42 -14.76
N GLY A 24 -25.83 -14.05 -15.91
CA GLY A 24 -25.72 -13.43 -17.22
C GLY A 24 -26.84 -13.89 -18.14
N THR A 25 -27.05 -13.18 -19.24
CA THR A 25 -27.99 -13.53 -20.30
C THR A 25 -27.32 -13.40 -21.65
N LEU A 26 -27.52 -14.37 -22.52
CA LEU A 26 -26.97 -14.39 -23.87
C LEU A 26 -28.02 -14.94 -24.84
N HIS A 27 -28.03 -14.44 -26.07
CA HIS A 27 -28.84 -14.99 -27.14
C HIS A 27 -28.03 -16.01 -27.93
N LEU A 28 -28.59 -17.21 -28.13
CA LEU A 28 -27.94 -18.31 -28.82
C LEU A 28 -28.93 -18.88 -29.84
N GLU A 29 -28.41 -19.29 -31.00
CA GLU A 29 -29.19 -20.03 -31.99
C GLU A 29 -29.49 -21.46 -31.52
N ALA A 30 -30.42 -22.15 -32.18
CA ALA A 30 -30.69 -23.55 -31.87
C ALA A 30 -29.47 -24.42 -32.18
N GLY A 31 -29.00 -25.21 -31.22
CA GLY A 31 -27.85 -26.09 -31.37
C GLY A 31 -27.06 -26.28 -30.07
N GLU A 32 -25.91 -26.93 -30.19
CA GLU A 32 -24.95 -27.09 -29.08
C GLU A 32 -23.97 -25.92 -29.07
N HIS A 33 -23.82 -25.28 -27.90
CA HIS A 33 -22.93 -24.14 -27.72
C HIS A 33 -22.06 -24.32 -26.50
N GLU A 34 -20.78 -24.00 -26.64
CA GLU A 34 -19.84 -23.92 -25.52
C GLU A 34 -19.73 -22.47 -25.03
N LEU A 35 -20.00 -22.27 -23.75
CA LEU A 35 -20.00 -20.97 -23.09
C LEU A 35 -18.81 -20.83 -22.14
N ARG A 36 -18.14 -19.68 -22.19
CA ARG A 36 -17.04 -19.34 -21.30
C ARG A 36 -17.44 -18.21 -20.36
N ILE A 37 -17.27 -18.44 -19.05
CA ILE A 37 -17.44 -17.42 -18.00
C ILE A 37 -16.06 -17.17 -17.38
N ASN A 38 -15.57 -15.94 -17.53
CA ASN A 38 -14.25 -15.55 -17.02
C ASN A 38 -14.32 -14.93 -15.61
N ASN A 39 -13.13 -14.78 -15.01
CA ASN A 39 -12.93 -14.13 -13.70
C ASN A 39 -13.74 -14.78 -12.57
N LEU A 40 -13.77 -16.11 -12.56
CA LEU A 40 -14.37 -16.85 -11.44
C LEU A 40 -13.45 -16.77 -10.20
N PRO A 41 -14.02 -16.67 -8.98
CA PRO A 41 -13.24 -16.77 -7.74
C PRO A 41 -12.28 -17.99 -7.72
N GLN A 42 -11.10 -17.84 -7.13
CA GLN A 42 -10.06 -18.89 -7.19
C GLN A 42 -10.41 -20.17 -6.41
N PHE A 43 -11.35 -20.13 -5.46
CA PHE A 43 -11.64 -21.22 -4.53
C PHE A 43 -12.93 -22.00 -4.86
N ILE A 44 -13.12 -22.41 -6.12
CA ILE A 44 -14.36 -23.06 -6.61
C ILE A 44 -14.12 -24.53 -6.98
N ARG A 45 -13.40 -25.28 -6.14
CA ARG A 45 -13.03 -26.65 -6.52
C ARG A 45 -14.23 -27.59 -6.67
N ASP A 46 -15.18 -27.57 -5.73
CA ASP A 46 -16.28 -28.55 -5.70
C ASP A 46 -17.67 -27.95 -5.39
N SER A 47 -17.78 -26.62 -5.28
CA SER A 47 -19.01 -25.93 -4.86
C SER A 47 -19.77 -25.25 -6.00
N LEU A 48 -19.30 -25.39 -7.25
CA LEU A 48 -19.95 -24.76 -8.40
C LEU A 48 -21.30 -25.42 -8.69
N ARG A 49 -22.34 -24.60 -8.84
CA ARG A 49 -23.63 -25.02 -9.37
C ARG A 49 -24.02 -24.08 -10.49
N ALA A 50 -24.33 -24.61 -11.66
CA ALA A 50 -24.85 -23.84 -12.78
C ALA A 50 -26.29 -24.26 -13.07
N ALA A 51 -27.12 -23.28 -13.37
CA ALA A 51 -28.48 -23.49 -13.84
C ALA A 51 -28.77 -22.50 -14.97
N GLY A 52 -29.49 -22.96 -15.98
CA GLY A 52 -29.90 -22.17 -17.14
C GLY A 52 -31.41 -22.16 -17.26
N GLN A 53 -31.96 -21.03 -17.67
CA GLN A 53 -33.37 -20.90 -18.06
C GLN A 53 -33.40 -20.51 -19.54
N GLY A 54 -34.21 -21.19 -20.34
CA GLY A 54 -34.30 -20.97 -21.78
C GLY A 54 -35.53 -21.61 -22.40
N PRO A 55 -35.66 -21.56 -23.74
CA PRO A 55 -36.73 -22.22 -24.49
C PRO A 55 -36.80 -23.72 -24.21
N GLU A 56 -37.92 -24.34 -24.57
CA GLU A 56 -38.14 -25.77 -24.38
C GLU A 56 -36.98 -26.59 -24.99
N GLY A 57 -36.45 -27.56 -24.24
CA GLY A 57 -35.29 -28.35 -24.64
C GLY A 57 -33.92 -27.82 -24.17
N THR A 58 -33.86 -26.66 -23.51
CA THR A 58 -32.61 -26.14 -22.93
C THR A 58 -32.06 -27.09 -21.86
N ARG A 59 -30.84 -27.59 -22.04
CA ARG A 59 -30.14 -28.44 -21.08
C ARG A 59 -28.67 -28.05 -21.00
N ILE A 60 -28.10 -28.18 -19.79
CA ILE A 60 -26.66 -28.06 -19.57
C ILE A 60 -26.09 -29.48 -19.66
N LEU A 61 -25.19 -29.70 -20.61
CA LEU A 61 -24.58 -31.02 -20.85
C LEU A 61 -23.41 -31.27 -19.90
N ASN A 62 -22.50 -30.31 -19.79
CA ASN A 62 -21.33 -30.41 -18.93
C ASN A 62 -20.97 -29.05 -18.31
N ILE A 63 -20.25 -29.10 -17.19
CA ILE A 63 -19.71 -27.93 -16.50
C ILE A 63 -18.26 -28.25 -16.14
N ASP A 64 -17.32 -27.60 -16.81
CA ASP A 64 -15.90 -27.75 -16.53
C ASP A 64 -15.31 -26.44 -16.01
N VAL A 65 -14.48 -26.54 -14.98
CA VAL A 65 -13.71 -25.41 -14.44
C VAL A 65 -12.24 -25.64 -14.75
N THR A 66 -11.67 -24.76 -15.55
CA THR A 66 -10.24 -24.79 -15.86
C THR A 66 -9.58 -23.50 -15.41
N THR A 67 -8.40 -23.61 -14.82
CA THR A 67 -7.54 -22.46 -14.55
C THR A 67 -6.90 -22.02 -15.86
N ALA A 68 -7.39 -20.90 -16.41
CA ALA A 68 -6.72 -20.25 -17.54
C ALA A 68 -5.52 -19.46 -17.03
N PHE A 69 -4.32 -19.90 -17.38
CA PHE A 69 -3.11 -19.09 -17.21
C PHE A 69 -3.06 -18.09 -18.36
N TYR A 70 -3.15 -16.80 -18.06
CA TYR A 70 -2.97 -15.77 -19.08
C TYR A 70 -1.53 -15.84 -19.61
N SER A 71 -1.39 -16.04 -20.92
CA SER A 71 -0.09 -16.16 -21.62
C SER A 71 0.67 -14.83 -21.75
N ARG A 72 0.07 -13.73 -21.32
CA ARG A 72 0.70 -12.42 -21.30
C ARG A 72 1.01 -12.07 -19.83
N PRO A 73 2.29 -12.06 -19.42
CA PRO A 73 2.63 -11.65 -18.07
C PRO A 73 2.20 -10.18 -17.90
N PRO A 74 1.65 -9.79 -16.74
CA PRO A 74 1.44 -8.38 -16.38
C PRO A 74 2.78 -7.67 -16.12
N GLU A 75 3.84 -8.03 -16.83
CA GLU A 75 5.23 -7.64 -16.54
C GLU A 75 5.40 -6.13 -16.65
N GLU A 76 4.82 -5.48 -17.67
CA GLU A 76 4.99 -4.03 -17.83
C GLU A 76 4.25 -3.24 -16.74
N GLU A 77 3.00 -3.59 -16.43
CA GLU A 77 2.25 -2.98 -15.33
C GLU A 77 2.88 -3.28 -13.96
N LEU A 78 3.38 -4.51 -13.76
CA LEU A 78 4.07 -4.94 -12.55
C LEU A 78 5.40 -4.20 -12.37
N LEU A 79 6.20 -4.07 -13.42
CA LEU A 79 7.46 -3.31 -13.41
C LEU A 79 7.19 -1.83 -13.14
N ASN A 80 6.16 -1.25 -13.74
CA ASN A 80 5.75 0.13 -13.47
C ASN A 80 5.35 0.33 -12.00
N LEU A 81 4.58 -0.60 -11.44
CA LEU A 81 4.19 -0.58 -10.02
C LEU A 81 5.38 -0.79 -9.09
N GLN A 82 6.32 -1.68 -9.43
CA GLN A 82 7.56 -1.88 -8.67
C GLN A 82 8.43 -0.63 -8.65
N ASN A 83 8.64 -0.01 -9.82
CA ASN A 83 9.40 1.23 -9.92
C ASN A 83 8.75 2.37 -9.12
N ALA A 84 7.41 2.50 -9.18
CA ALA A 84 6.68 3.49 -8.39
C ALA A 84 6.82 3.24 -6.88
N LEU A 85 6.79 1.97 -6.46
CA LEU A 85 6.98 1.58 -5.06
C LEU A 85 8.39 1.92 -4.57
N GLU A 86 9.43 1.61 -5.35
CA GLU A 86 10.81 1.96 -5.02
C GLU A 86 11.01 3.48 -4.88
N GLN A 87 10.45 4.27 -5.81
CA GLN A 87 10.50 5.73 -5.72
C GLN A 87 9.81 6.27 -4.47
N LEU A 88 8.63 5.73 -4.13
CA LEU A 88 7.91 6.13 -2.93
C LEU A 88 8.68 5.77 -1.65
N GLN A 89 9.31 4.60 -1.60
CA GLN A 89 10.15 4.19 -0.47
C GLN A 89 11.38 5.11 -0.31
N GLN A 90 12.06 5.44 -1.40
CA GLN A 90 13.19 6.38 -1.36
C GLN A 90 12.75 7.78 -0.86
N ASN A 91 11.61 8.27 -1.34
CA ASN A 91 11.05 9.54 -0.89
C ASN A 91 10.69 9.51 0.59
N GLN A 92 10.11 8.40 1.06
CA GLN A 92 9.78 8.21 2.47
C GLN A 92 11.04 8.23 3.35
N GLN A 93 12.09 7.50 2.97
CA GLN A 93 13.36 7.50 3.69
C GLN A 93 13.97 8.91 3.77
N LEU A 94 14.00 9.63 2.64
CA LEU A 94 14.52 10.99 2.60
C LEU A 94 13.73 11.95 3.51
N LEU A 95 12.40 11.83 3.55
CA LEU A 95 11.56 12.61 4.46
C LEU A 95 11.78 12.22 5.93
N GLN A 96 11.95 10.93 6.23
CA GLN A 96 12.25 10.46 7.59
C GLN A 96 13.59 11.00 8.09
N THR A 97 14.65 10.90 7.30
CA THR A 97 15.96 11.47 7.68
C THR A 97 15.86 12.97 7.93
N ARG A 98 15.15 13.72 7.08
CA ARG A 98 14.93 15.16 7.31
C ARG A 98 14.16 15.42 8.62
N GLN A 99 13.17 14.60 8.92
CA GLN A 99 12.40 14.72 10.15
C GLN A 99 13.27 14.45 11.39
N GLU A 100 14.13 13.43 11.34
CA GLU A 100 15.10 13.10 12.39
C GLU A 100 16.05 14.26 12.63
N THR A 101 16.71 14.78 11.58
CA THR A 101 17.61 15.94 11.69
C THR A 101 16.92 17.16 12.29
N LEU A 102 15.67 17.44 11.91
CA LEU A 102 14.90 18.56 12.48
C LEU A 102 14.53 18.33 13.94
N ASN A 103 14.27 17.09 14.33
CA ASN A 103 13.94 16.75 15.71
C ASN A 103 15.17 16.83 16.61
N ASP A 104 16.34 16.40 16.13
CA ASP A 104 17.62 16.53 16.83
C ASP A 104 17.96 18.01 17.05
N ARG A 105 17.82 18.84 16.00
CA ARG A 105 17.98 20.30 16.13
C ARG A 105 17.04 20.92 17.16
N ARG A 106 15.79 20.48 17.19
CA ARG A 106 14.80 20.94 18.20
C ARG A 106 15.18 20.52 19.61
N GLN A 107 15.60 19.26 19.79
CA GLN A 107 16.03 18.76 21.09
C GLN A 107 17.26 19.52 21.60
N TRP A 108 18.21 19.81 20.70
CA TRP A 108 19.37 20.64 20.99
C TRP A 108 18.98 22.06 21.44
N LEU A 109 18.09 22.74 20.70
CA LEU A 109 17.62 24.07 21.07
C LEU A 109 16.93 24.09 22.45
N ARG A 110 16.20 23.02 22.79
CA ARG A 110 15.59 22.88 24.12
C ARG A 110 16.62 22.70 25.23
N ALA A 111 17.59 21.81 25.05
CA ALA A 111 18.67 21.58 26.01
C ALA A 111 19.49 22.87 26.25
N LEU A 112 19.73 23.66 25.20
CA LEU A 112 20.38 24.95 25.29
C LEU A 112 19.54 25.97 26.08
N GLY A 113 18.22 26.01 25.84
CA GLY A 113 17.30 26.85 26.58
C GLY A 113 17.25 26.52 28.08
N GLU A 114 17.32 25.24 28.44
CA GLU A 114 17.38 24.79 29.85
C GLU A 114 18.68 25.24 30.53
N GLN A 115 19.84 25.08 29.88
CA GLN A 115 21.13 25.51 30.45
C GLN A 115 21.32 27.02 30.46
N SER A 116 20.63 27.77 29.59
CA SER A 116 20.69 29.24 29.52
C SER A 116 20.40 29.92 30.87
N HIS A 117 19.53 29.33 31.69
CA HIS A 117 19.24 29.84 33.04
C HIS A 117 20.43 29.76 33.99
N ASP A 118 21.23 28.69 33.92
CA ASP A 118 22.43 28.52 34.74
C ASP A 118 23.57 29.43 34.26
N PHE A 119 23.67 29.64 32.94
CA PHE A 119 24.56 30.66 32.37
C PHE A 119 24.18 32.07 32.82
N ALA A 120 22.90 32.42 32.81
CA ALA A 120 22.42 33.72 33.29
C ALA A 120 22.74 33.95 34.78
N LYS A 121 22.63 32.90 35.61
CA LYS A 121 23.05 32.96 37.02
C LYS A 121 24.56 33.15 37.17
N GLY A 122 25.38 32.42 36.41
CA GLY A 122 26.85 32.54 36.46
C GLY A 122 27.36 33.92 36.04
N LEU A 123 26.72 34.52 35.02
CA LEU A 123 26.97 35.89 34.59
C LEU A 123 26.57 36.92 35.67
N ALA A 124 25.38 36.77 36.27
CA ALA A 124 24.91 37.68 37.31
C ALA A 124 25.79 37.64 38.60
N GLN A 125 26.40 36.49 38.87
CA GLN A 125 27.31 36.29 40.01
C GLN A 125 28.76 36.70 39.70
N GLY A 126 29.08 37.11 38.46
CA GLY A 126 30.42 37.53 38.05
C GLY A 126 31.43 36.39 37.88
N HIS A 127 30.96 35.14 37.83
CA HIS A 127 31.80 33.95 37.65
C HIS A 127 32.12 33.63 36.19
N MET A 128 31.48 34.32 35.24
CA MET A 128 31.72 34.20 33.79
C MET A 128 31.74 35.58 33.13
N LYS A 129 32.61 35.78 32.13
CA LYS A 129 32.57 36.98 31.29
C LYS A 129 31.63 36.76 30.10
N PRO A 130 30.99 37.82 29.58
CA PRO A 130 30.09 37.72 28.42
C PRO A 130 30.75 37.10 27.17
N ASP A 131 32.05 37.37 26.95
CA ASP A 131 32.82 36.81 25.82
C ASP A 131 33.02 35.29 25.92
N ASP A 132 33.14 34.75 27.13
CA ASP A 132 33.33 33.31 27.33
C ASP A 132 32.06 32.54 26.93
N CYS A 133 30.88 33.12 27.19
CA CYS A 133 29.61 32.56 26.75
C CYS A 133 29.47 32.59 25.22
N ALA A 134 29.80 33.70 24.57
CA ALA A 134 29.74 33.80 23.10
C ALA A 134 30.67 32.78 22.41
N THR A 135 31.87 32.60 22.97
CA THR A 135 32.85 31.64 22.46
C THR A 135 32.37 30.19 22.63
N PHE A 136 31.82 29.84 23.79
CA PHE A 136 31.24 28.52 24.06
C PHE A 136 30.07 28.21 23.11
N PHE A 137 29.16 29.16 22.89
CA PHE A 137 28.04 28.98 21.97
C PHE A 137 28.51 28.78 20.52
N SER A 138 29.53 29.53 20.08
CA SER A 138 30.08 29.38 18.73
C SER A 138 30.80 28.05 18.50
N PHE A 139 31.55 27.57 19.51
CA PHE A 139 32.22 26.27 19.48
C PHE A 139 31.21 25.12 19.44
N MET A 140 30.20 25.16 20.32
CA MET A 140 29.18 24.11 20.41
C MET A 140 28.25 24.09 19.18
N ALA A 141 27.95 25.26 18.59
CA ALA A 141 27.17 25.33 17.35
C ALA A 141 27.92 24.74 16.14
N ASN A 142 29.24 24.96 16.06
CA ASN A 142 30.08 24.32 15.04
C ASN A 142 30.18 22.80 15.23
N GLN A 143 30.27 22.32 16.47
CA GLN A 143 30.28 20.89 16.76
C GLN A 143 28.96 20.21 16.35
N ALA A 144 27.81 20.84 16.64
CA ALA A 144 26.51 20.31 16.26
C ALA A 144 26.25 20.32 14.73
N LEU A 145 26.88 21.24 13.99
CA LEU A 145 26.86 21.23 12.52
C LEU A 145 27.69 20.07 11.96
N GLN A 146 28.82 19.75 12.60
CA GLN A 146 29.67 18.62 12.20
C GLN A 146 29.02 17.26 12.48
N ASP A 147 28.33 17.11 13.62
CA ASP A 147 27.62 15.87 13.97
C ASP A 147 26.37 15.64 13.09
N ALA A 148 25.85 16.68 12.43
CA ALA A 148 24.73 16.57 11.48
C ALA A 148 25.17 16.25 10.04
N GLU A 149 26.47 16.36 9.74
CA GLU A 149 27.06 16.04 8.43
C GLU A 149 27.75 14.66 8.39
N ALA A 150 27.93 14.00 9.55
CA ALA A 150 28.52 12.67 9.72
C ALA A 150 27.46 11.55 9.77
#